data_AF-A0A0A7FZC8-F1
#
_entry.id   AF-A0A0A7FZC8-F1
#
_cell.length_a   1.000
_cell.length_b   1.000
_cell.length_c   1.000
_cell.angle_alpha   90.00
_cell.angle_beta   90.00
_cell.angle_gamma   90.00
#
_symmetry.space_group_name_H-M   'P 1'
#
loop_
_entity.id
_entity.type
_entity.pdbx_description
1 polymer ?
#
loop_
_entity_poly.entity_id
_entity_poly.type
_entity_poly.pdbx_seq_one_letter_code
_entity_poly.pdbx_strand_id
1 'polypeptide(L)'
;MENKEVQEYIKNITKASAYFIFRNGPIKDLYKEGKINDEEMKNIQEYLQNHLAYLYNVLLEENNIKKFDLITSTMNKFYVNDNLEIKMNDDGFDNFYKSLFEGNKGTNGGITLK
;
A
#
# COMPACT_ATOMS: atom_id res chain seq x y z
N MET A 1 -0.38 -17.27 11.10
CA MET A 1 -1.03 -17.49 9.79
C MET A 1 -1.61 -16.16 9.39
N GLU A 2 -0.96 -15.42 8.48
CA GLU A 2 -1.57 -14.21 7.92
C GLU A 2 -2.94 -14.60 7.33
N ASN A 3 -3.97 -13.84 7.71
CA ASN A 3 -5.31 -14.09 7.24
C ASN A 3 -5.35 -13.74 5.74
N LYS A 4 -5.26 -14.77 4.88
CA LYS A 4 -5.22 -14.60 3.41
C LYS A 4 -6.33 -13.70 2.87
N GLU A 5 -7.48 -13.69 3.55
CA GLU A 5 -8.62 -12.83 3.24
C GLU A 5 -8.29 -11.34 3.46
N VAL A 6 -7.63 -11.01 4.58
CA VAL A 6 -7.17 -9.64 4.88
C VAL A 6 -6.14 -9.17 3.86
N GLN A 7 -5.19 -10.03 3.49
CA GLN A 7 -4.19 -9.67 2.47
C GLN A 7 -4.83 -9.38 1.11
N GLU A 8 -5.87 -10.13 0.74
CA GLU A 8 -6.59 -9.91 -0.51
C GLU A 8 -7.40 -8.62 -0.50
N TYR A 9 -8.04 -8.30 0.63
CA TYR A 9 -8.69 -7.01 0.83
C TYR A 9 -7.71 -5.84 0.67
N ILE A 10 -6.56 -5.91 1.32
CA ILE A 10 -5.52 -4.89 1.24
C ILE A 10 -5.07 -4.68 -0.21
N LYS A 11 -4.79 -5.77 -0.95
CA LYS A 11 -4.40 -5.70 -2.36
C LYS A 11 -5.47 -4.99 -3.20
N ASN A 12 -6.73 -5.35 -3.02
CA ASN A 12 -7.83 -4.82 -3.84
C ASN A 12 -8.08 -3.32 -3.59
N ILE A 13 -8.12 -2.87 -2.32
CA ILE A 13 -8.32 -1.44 -2.03
C ILE A 13 -7.13 -0.61 -2.53
N THR A 14 -5.92 -1.16 -2.43
CA THR A 14 -4.70 -0.47 -2.84
C THR A 14 -4.70 -0.19 -4.34
N LYS A 15 -4.96 -1.23 -5.14
CA LYS A 15 -5.13 -1.11 -6.58
C LYS A 15 -6.14 -0.01 -6.90
N ALA A 16 -7.32 -0.09 -6.30
CA ALA A 16 -8.40 0.83 -6.59
C ALA A 16 -8.08 2.28 -6.19
N SER A 17 -7.46 2.50 -5.02
CA SER A 17 -7.00 3.81 -4.56
C SER A 17 -5.94 4.40 -5.49
N ALA A 18 -4.94 3.61 -5.89
CA ALA A 18 -3.93 4.07 -6.85
C ALA A 18 -4.55 4.41 -8.21
N TYR A 19 -5.50 3.60 -8.68
CA TYR A 19 -6.22 3.89 -9.91
C TYR A 19 -7.03 5.18 -9.86
N PHE A 20 -7.76 5.39 -8.77
CA PHE A 20 -8.56 6.59 -8.55
C PHE A 20 -7.69 7.85 -8.50
N ILE A 21 -6.58 7.81 -7.74
CA ILE A 21 -5.69 8.97 -7.53
C ILE A 21 -4.80 9.23 -8.75
N PHE A 22 -4.25 8.18 -9.37
CA PHE A 22 -3.17 8.27 -10.35
C PHE A 22 -3.66 8.11 -11.79
N ARG A 23 -4.32 7.00 -12.11
CA ARG A 23 -4.81 6.70 -13.48
C ARG A 23 -6.01 7.56 -13.88
N ASN A 24 -6.79 8.03 -12.93
CA ASN A 24 -7.93 8.92 -13.14
C ASN A 24 -7.68 10.38 -12.70
N GLY A 25 -6.50 10.65 -12.13
CA GLY A 25 -6.09 11.98 -11.68
C GLY A 25 -5.11 12.70 -12.64
N PRO A 26 -4.40 13.74 -12.18
CA PRO A 26 -3.64 14.66 -13.03
C PRO A 26 -2.52 14.01 -13.84
N ILE A 27 -1.99 12.87 -13.38
CA ILE A 27 -0.96 12.11 -14.10
C ILE A 27 -1.50 11.58 -15.43
N LYS A 28 -2.79 11.27 -15.51
CA LYS A 28 -3.43 10.87 -16.78
C LYS A 28 -3.25 11.93 -17.86
N ASP A 29 -3.35 13.20 -17.50
CA ASP A 29 -3.21 14.30 -18.44
C ASP A 29 -1.74 14.53 -18.78
N LEU A 30 -0.81 14.40 -17.82
CA LEU A 30 0.63 14.41 -18.09
C LEU A 30 1.07 13.28 -19.05
N TYR A 31 0.48 12.10 -18.92
CA TYR A 31 0.69 10.98 -19.83
C TYR A 31 0.15 11.28 -21.24
N LYS A 32 -1.08 11.82 -21.37
CA LYS A 32 -1.63 12.25 -22.67
C LYS A 32 -0.81 13.34 -23.34
N GLU A 33 -0.22 14.24 -22.55
CA GLU A 33 0.67 15.30 -23.03
C GLU A 33 2.07 14.78 -23.43
N GLY A 34 2.35 13.48 -23.26
CA GLY A 34 3.63 12.87 -23.59
C GLY A 34 4.77 13.25 -22.64
N LYS A 35 4.45 13.83 -21.48
CA LYS A 35 5.44 14.22 -20.47
C LYS A 35 5.94 13.05 -19.63
N ILE A 36 5.21 11.93 -19.66
CA ILE A 36 5.50 10.71 -18.94
C ILE A 36 5.24 9.55 -19.91
N ASN A 37 6.18 8.62 -20.03
CA ASN A 37 6.03 7.46 -20.89
C ASN A 37 5.37 6.27 -20.16
N ASP A 38 5.10 5.18 -20.89
CA ASP A 38 4.46 3.97 -20.33
C ASP A 38 5.24 3.32 -19.19
N GLU A 39 6.57 3.30 -19.29
CA GLU A 39 7.45 2.70 -18.29
C GLU A 39 7.44 3.53 -17.00
N GLU A 40 7.58 4.85 -17.11
CA GLU A 40 7.49 5.77 -15.99
C GLU A 40 6.10 5.70 -15.32
N MET A 41 5.04 5.67 -16.11
CA MET A 41 3.67 5.52 -15.62
C MET A 41 3.50 4.23 -14.81
N LYS A 42 4.04 3.12 -15.32
CA LYS A 42 4.00 1.82 -14.63
C LYS A 42 4.82 1.85 -13.34
N ASN A 43 6.04 2.38 -13.38
CA ASN A 43 6.94 2.41 -12.22
C ASN A 43 6.34 3.22 -11.07
N ILE A 44 5.74 4.38 -11.37
CA ILE A 44 5.10 5.20 -10.33
C ILE A 44 3.84 4.51 -9.80
N GLN A 45 3.04 3.89 -10.66
CA GLN A 45 1.85 3.14 -10.25
C GLN A 45 2.21 1.96 -9.34
N GLU A 46 3.25 1.19 -9.69
CA GLU A 46 3.73 0.05 -8.89
C GLU A 46 4.28 0.51 -7.53
N TYR A 47 5.06 1.59 -7.51
CA TYR A 47 5.53 2.19 -6.26
C TYR A 47 4.36 2.57 -5.36
N LEU A 48 3.41 3.37 -5.85
CA LEU A 48 2.26 3.82 -5.06
C LEU A 48 1.42 2.64 -4.54
N GLN A 49 1.18 1.64 -5.38
CA GLN A 49 0.42 0.45 -4.99
C GLN A 49 1.14 -0.33 -3.88
N ASN A 50 2.44 -0.60 -4.00
CA ASN A 50 3.10 -1.42 -2.97
C ASN A 50 3.11 -0.75 -1.58
N HIS A 51 3.19 0.59 -1.52
CA HIS A 51 3.24 1.34 -0.26
C HIS A 51 1.85 1.55 0.36
N LEU A 52 0.81 1.80 -0.47
CA LEU A 52 -0.57 1.86 0.02
C LEU A 52 -1.01 0.52 0.63
N ALA A 53 -0.53 -0.61 0.09
CA ALA A 53 -0.85 -1.93 0.60
C ALA A 53 -0.33 -2.10 2.03
N TYR A 54 0.91 -1.66 2.28
CA TYR A 54 1.45 -1.66 3.64
C TYR A 54 0.64 -0.78 4.59
N LEU A 55 0.33 0.45 4.20
CA LEU A 55 -0.46 1.38 5.03
C LEU A 55 -1.84 0.81 5.38
N TYR A 56 -2.53 0.19 4.41
CA TYR A 56 -3.82 -0.43 4.68
C TYR A 56 -3.70 -1.70 5.53
N ASN A 57 -2.61 -2.45 5.43
CA ASN A 57 -2.35 -3.57 6.33
C ASN A 57 -2.34 -3.12 7.79
N VAL A 58 -1.54 -2.09 8.09
CA VAL A 58 -1.43 -1.51 9.43
C VAL A 58 -2.78 -1.00 9.94
N LEU A 59 -3.54 -0.29 9.10
CA LEU A 59 -4.83 0.28 9.49
C LEU A 59 -5.91 -0.78 9.76
N LEU A 60 -5.83 -1.96 9.12
CA LEU A 60 -6.83 -3.01 9.24
C LEU A 60 -6.62 -3.90 10.47
N GLU A 61 -5.38 -4.02 10.93
CA GLU A 61 -5.05 -4.69 12.20
C GLU A 61 -5.79 -4.08 13.40
N GLU A 62 -6.21 -2.81 13.30
CA GLU A 62 -6.96 -2.11 14.36
C GLU A 62 -8.50 -2.12 14.20
N ASN A 63 -9.11 -2.73 13.16
CA ASN A 63 -10.50 -2.36 12.81
C ASN A 63 -11.46 -3.36 12.09
N ASN A 64 -12.67 -2.87 11.80
CA ASN A 64 -13.87 -3.57 11.31
C ASN A 64 -13.82 -4.05 9.83
N ILE A 65 -13.58 -5.35 9.65
CA ILE A 65 -13.47 -6.06 8.35
C ILE A 65 -14.69 -5.88 7.44
N LYS A 66 -15.92 -5.91 7.97
CA LYS A 66 -17.14 -5.88 7.13
C LYS A 66 -17.31 -4.57 6.36
N LYS A 67 -16.96 -3.45 7.01
CA LYS A 67 -16.99 -2.14 6.36
C LYS A 67 -15.90 -2.04 5.29
N PHE A 68 -14.73 -2.64 5.57
CA PHE A 68 -13.64 -2.68 4.62
C PHE A 68 -14.00 -3.48 3.38
N ASP A 69 -14.60 -4.66 3.52
CA ASP A 69 -15.10 -5.48 2.42
C ASP A 69 -16.04 -4.71 1.47
N LEU A 70 -17.04 -4.02 2.02
CA LEU A 70 -17.98 -3.21 1.22
C LEU A 70 -17.26 -2.12 0.41
N ILE A 71 -16.34 -1.39 1.03
CA ILE A 71 -15.59 -0.31 0.37
C ILE A 71 -14.70 -0.91 -0.72
N THR A 72 -13.98 -1.99 -0.40
CA THR A 72 -13.00 -2.63 -1.28
C THR A 72 -13.68 -3.22 -2.51
N SER A 73 -14.76 -3.96 -2.33
CA SER A 73 -15.54 -4.57 -3.42
C SER A 73 -16.13 -3.51 -4.35
N THR A 74 -16.63 -2.40 -3.80
CA THR A 74 -17.15 -1.27 -4.59
C THR A 74 -16.04 -0.62 -5.41
N MET A 75 -14.93 -0.25 -4.77
CA MET A 75 -13.85 0.47 -5.45
C MET A 75 -13.16 -0.39 -6.50
N ASN A 76 -12.89 -1.67 -6.21
CA ASN A 76 -12.25 -2.59 -7.15
C ASN A 76 -13.06 -2.73 -8.44
N LYS A 77 -14.38 -2.92 -8.31
CA LYS A 77 -15.30 -3.09 -9.44
C LYS A 77 -15.31 -1.90 -10.40
N PHE A 78 -15.17 -0.68 -9.90
CA PHE A 78 -15.34 0.54 -10.70
C PHE A 78 -14.03 1.17 -11.18
N TYR A 79 -12.91 0.92 -10.51
CA TYR A 79 -11.67 1.66 -10.77
C TYR A 79 -10.52 0.81 -11.29
N VAL A 80 -10.49 -0.50 -11.03
CA VAL A 80 -9.37 -1.36 -11.43
C VAL A 80 -9.65 -1.99 -12.79
N ASN A 81 -8.68 -1.89 -13.72
CA ASN A 81 -8.82 -2.43 -15.07
C ASN A 81 -7.52 -2.98 -15.68
N ASP A 82 -6.53 -3.34 -14.86
CA ASP A 82 -5.29 -4.02 -15.28
C ASP A 82 -5.11 -5.37 -14.57
N ASN A 83 -4.06 -6.08 -14.99
CA ASN A 83 -3.64 -7.36 -14.47
C ASN A 83 -2.34 -7.27 -13.65
N LEU A 84 -2.02 -6.10 -13.07
CA LEU A 84 -0.79 -5.95 -12.29
C LEU A 84 -0.87 -6.74 -10.97
N GLU A 85 0.25 -7.26 -10.50
CA GLU A 85 0.35 -7.93 -9.20
C GLU A 85 0.84 -6.93 -8.14
N ILE A 86 0.19 -6.86 -6.97
CA ILE A 86 0.64 -6.01 -5.85
C ILE A 86 1.41 -6.85 -4.84
N LYS A 87 2.54 -6.31 -4.39
CA LYS A 87 3.35 -6.83 -3.28
C LYS A 87 3.25 -5.88 -2.09
N MET A 88 3.16 -6.43 -0.88
CA MET A 88 3.31 -5.62 0.33
C MET A 88 4.78 -5.23 0.45
N ASN A 89 5.07 -3.92 0.41
CA ASN A 89 6.41 -3.41 0.61
C ASN A 89 6.40 -2.46 1.81
N ASP A 90 7.15 -2.81 2.84
CA ASP A 90 7.25 -2.07 4.10
C ASP A 90 8.41 -1.07 4.11
N ASP A 91 9.24 -1.03 3.06
CA ASP A 91 10.49 -0.24 2.99
C ASP A 91 11.42 -0.38 4.22
N GLY A 92 11.36 -1.53 4.89
CA GLY A 92 12.12 -1.78 6.11
C GLY A 92 11.57 -1.11 7.37
N PHE A 93 10.35 -0.56 7.35
CA PHE A 93 9.67 -0.07 8.55
C PHE A 93 9.50 -1.19 9.58
N ASP A 94 9.26 -2.44 9.18
CA ASP A 94 9.13 -3.53 10.15
C ASP A 94 10.48 -3.82 10.82
N ASN A 95 11.57 -3.75 10.05
CA ASN A 95 12.93 -3.88 10.60
C ASN A 95 13.26 -2.71 11.54
N PHE A 96 12.82 -1.50 11.19
CA PHE A 96 12.98 -0.32 12.03
C PHE A 96 12.17 -0.44 13.33
N TYR A 97 10.89 -0.82 13.25
CA TYR A 97 10.03 -1.09 14.40
C TYR A 97 10.65 -2.15 15.33
N LYS A 98 11.11 -3.28 14.78
CA LYS A 98 11.81 -4.31 15.54
C LYS A 98 13.05 -3.75 16.22
N SER A 99 13.84 -2.92 15.55
CA SER A 99 15.02 -2.29 16.17
C SER A 99 14.67 -1.37 17.35
N LEU A 100 13.56 -0.65 17.26
CA LEU A 100 13.10 0.30 18.28
C LEU A 100 12.46 -0.40 19.49
N PHE A 101 11.70 -1.46 19.26
CA PHE A 101 10.79 -2.02 20.27
C PHE A 101 11.06 -3.48 20.65
N GLU A 102 11.83 -4.22 19.84
CA GLU A 102 12.16 -5.63 20.06
C GLU A 102 13.67 -5.87 20.25
N GLY A 103 14.51 -5.00 19.67
CA GLY A 103 15.96 -5.01 19.71
C GLY A 103 16.55 -4.48 21.02
N ASN A 104 16.07 -4.93 22.17
CA ASN A 104 16.80 -4.74 23.44
C ASN A 104 16.43 -5.76 24.53
N LYS A 105 16.43 -7.05 24.20
CA LYS A 105 16.66 -8.10 25.21
C LYS A 105 18.15 -8.44 25.28
N GLY A 106 18.95 -7.45 25.69
CA GLY A 106 20.37 -7.64 26.04
C GLY A 106 21.35 -6.76 25.27
N THR A 107 21.49 -5.50 25.65
CA THR A 107 22.71 -4.93 26.24
C THR A 107 22.41 -3.48 26.62
N ASN A 108 22.94 -3.05 27.78
CA ASN A 108 22.76 -1.70 28.32
C ASN A 108 23.18 -0.62 27.30
N GLY A 109 22.24 0.22 26.88
CA GLY A 109 22.54 1.36 26.01
C GLY A 109 21.27 2.06 25.53
N GLY A 110 20.46 2.56 26.45
CA GLY A 110 19.25 3.32 26.10
C GLY A 110 19.60 4.60 25.33
N ILE A 111 19.02 4.75 24.14
CA ILE A 111 19.01 6.03 23.41
C ILE A 111 17.92 6.89 24.07
N THR A 112 18.33 8.03 24.63
CA THR A 112 17.40 9.06 25.10
C THR A 112 17.03 9.96 23.92
N LEU A 113 15.78 9.92 23.48
CA LEU A 113 15.24 10.91 22.56
C LEU A 113 14.82 12.15 23.37
N LYS A 114 15.33 13.32 22.99
CA LYS A 114 14.89 14.63 23.49
C LYS A 114 13.60 15.06 22.82
#